data_AF-A0AAU7CZZ6-F1
#
_entry.id   AF-A0AAU7CZZ6-F1
#
_cell.length_a   1.000
_cell.length_b   1.000
_cell.length_c   1.000
_cell.angle_alpha   90.00
_cell.angle_beta   90.00
_cell.angle_gamma   90.00
#
_symmetry.space_group_name_H-M   'P 1'
#
loop_
_entity.id
_entity.type
_entity.pdbx_description
1 polymer ?
#
loop_
_entity_poly.entity_id
_entity_poly.type
_entity_poly.pdbx_seq_one_letter_code
_entity_poly.pdbx_strand_id
1 'polypeptide(L)'
;MSTYTKDARIGTQMQYVRAYVAGSKLLAELGDAATPAKFAAHAKRVADAAIASYKNPKTQTYGSTWHLNTLAVLALGEESNHAIWDSVLAKVKQDSPTDEVVSPYFNTYVLDAMAKMGHREDALMWIRKYWGGMLAEGATSFWEAHDLRWQKANPHLGLQADGTTGYFISMAHGWSAGPTAWFQREVLGIKPTSSGFK
;
A
#
# COMPACT_ATOMS: atom_id res chain seq x y z
N MET A 1 -23.53 2.70 9.97
CA MET A 1 -22.38 2.00 10.58
C MET A 1 -21.34 3.06 10.96
N SER A 2 -20.77 3.00 12.16
CA SER A 2 -19.66 3.91 12.53
C SER A 2 -18.53 3.76 11.52
N THR A 3 -18.16 4.84 10.85
CA THR A 3 -17.15 4.89 9.77
C THR A 3 -15.72 4.64 10.24
N TYR A 4 -15.52 4.42 11.55
CA TYR A 4 -14.20 4.15 12.13
C TYR A 4 -14.17 2.76 12.75
N THR A 5 -13.78 1.77 11.95
CA THR A 5 -13.43 0.44 12.46
C THR A 5 -12.12 0.50 13.26
N LYS A 6 -11.81 -0.55 14.03
CA LYS A 6 -10.52 -0.66 14.71
C LYS A 6 -9.37 -0.58 13.71
N ASP A 7 -9.48 -1.30 12.60
CA ASP A 7 -8.45 -1.35 11.56
C ASP A 7 -8.27 0.01 10.89
N ALA A 8 -9.38 0.72 10.59
CA ALA A 8 -9.31 2.08 10.04
C ALA A 8 -8.55 3.04 10.98
N ARG A 9 -8.73 2.92 12.31
CA ARG A 9 -7.95 3.70 13.28
C ARG A 9 -6.47 3.35 13.27
N ILE A 10 -6.13 2.06 13.28
CA ILE A 10 -4.73 1.59 13.26
C ILE A 10 -4.03 2.08 11.99
N GLY A 11 -4.65 1.86 10.83
CA GLY A 11 -4.11 2.31 9.54
C GLY A 11 -3.94 3.82 9.48
N THR A 12 -4.92 4.59 9.98
CA THR A 12 -4.82 6.05 10.06
C THR A 12 -3.64 6.51 10.92
N GLN A 13 -3.38 5.86 12.06
CA GLN A 13 -2.21 6.20 12.90
C GLN A 13 -0.88 5.96 12.17
N MET A 14 -0.76 4.85 11.44
CA MET A 14 0.44 4.57 10.63
C MET A 14 0.61 5.59 9.50
N GLN A 15 -0.49 6.04 8.89
CA GLN A 15 -0.42 7.12 7.90
C GLN A 15 -0.01 8.46 8.52
N TYR A 16 -0.46 8.76 9.74
CA TYR A 16 0.03 9.94 10.46
C TYR A 16 1.53 9.88 10.74
N VAL A 17 2.08 8.71 11.11
CA VAL A 17 3.54 8.55 11.25
C VAL A 17 4.25 8.94 9.95
N ARG A 18 3.79 8.42 8.80
CA ARG A 18 4.37 8.78 7.49
C ARG A 18 4.23 10.26 7.18
N ALA A 19 3.08 10.86 7.50
CA ALA A 19 2.84 12.29 7.30
C ALA A 19 3.79 13.15 8.16
N TYR A 20 4.01 12.82 9.43
CA TYR A 20 4.95 13.55 10.28
C TYR A 20 6.41 13.38 9.83
N VAL A 21 6.80 12.18 9.36
CA VAL A 21 8.14 11.97 8.77
C VAL A 21 8.33 12.82 7.51
N ALA A 22 7.34 12.81 6.60
CA ALA A 22 7.39 13.61 5.38
C ALA A 22 7.38 15.11 5.68
N GLY A 23 6.53 15.55 6.60
CA GLY A 23 6.46 16.95 7.05
C GLY A 23 7.75 17.42 7.71
N SER A 24 8.40 16.58 8.51
CA SER A 24 9.72 16.88 9.08
C SER A 24 10.75 17.16 7.99
N LYS A 25 10.83 16.29 6.97
CA LYS A 25 11.74 16.47 5.83
C LYS A 25 11.42 17.75 5.04
N LEU A 26 10.15 17.96 4.70
CA LEU A 26 9.72 19.14 3.94
C LEU A 26 10.08 20.44 4.67
N LEU A 27 9.81 20.53 5.96
CA LEU A 27 10.13 21.72 6.75
C LEU A 27 11.64 21.97 6.85
N ALA A 28 12.44 20.90 6.93
CA ALA A 28 13.90 21.04 6.91
C ALA A 28 14.41 21.59 5.58
N GLU A 29 13.88 21.11 4.44
CA GLU A 29 14.22 21.63 3.10
C GLU A 29 13.79 23.09 2.92
N LEU A 30 12.74 23.53 3.62
CA LEU A 30 12.29 24.93 3.64
C LEU A 30 13.11 25.83 4.59
N GLY A 31 14.12 25.29 5.28
CA GLY A 31 14.98 26.05 6.18
C GLY A 31 14.41 26.29 7.59
N ASP A 32 13.35 25.58 8.01
CA ASP A 32 12.87 25.64 9.39
C ASP A 32 13.86 24.92 10.32
N ALA A 33 14.48 25.67 11.23
CA ALA A 33 15.51 25.15 12.12
C ALA A 33 14.99 24.31 13.30
N ALA A 34 13.72 24.45 13.70
CA ALA A 34 13.24 23.93 14.98
C ALA A 34 12.08 22.92 14.86
N THR A 35 11.18 23.12 13.90
CA THR A 35 9.99 22.28 13.73
C THR A 35 10.30 20.87 13.21
N PRO A 36 11.27 20.64 12.30
CA PRO A 36 11.59 19.29 11.82
C PRO A 36 11.91 18.30 12.93
N ALA A 37 12.70 18.71 13.93
CA ALA A 37 13.05 17.87 15.06
C ALA A 37 11.82 17.50 15.91
N LYS A 38 10.89 18.45 16.10
CA LYS A 38 9.63 18.20 16.82
C LYS A 38 8.74 17.21 16.08
N PHE A 39 8.63 17.34 14.76
CA PHE A 39 7.85 16.43 13.92
C PHE A 39 8.46 15.03 13.89
N ALA A 40 9.79 14.93 13.76
CA ALA A 40 10.50 13.66 13.81
C ALA A 40 10.33 12.96 15.18
N ALA A 41 10.46 13.70 16.28
CA ALA A 41 10.24 13.18 17.62
C ALA A 41 8.78 12.73 17.85
N HIS A 42 7.82 13.48 17.30
CA HIS A 42 6.40 13.09 17.34
C HIS A 42 6.15 11.82 16.52
N ALA A 43 6.64 11.75 15.28
CA ALA A 43 6.54 10.56 14.45
C ALA A 43 7.10 9.32 15.16
N LYS A 44 8.29 9.45 15.77
CA LYS A 44 8.90 8.35 16.52
C LYS A 44 8.03 7.90 17.69
N ARG A 45 7.54 8.83 18.52
CA ARG A 45 6.65 8.46 19.64
C ARG A 45 5.38 7.75 19.17
N VAL A 46 4.75 8.24 18.10
CA VAL A 46 3.54 7.62 17.56
C VAL A 46 3.85 6.24 16.96
N ALA A 47 5.00 6.08 16.30
CA ALA A 47 5.44 4.79 15.78
C ALA A 47 5.69 3.78 16.91
N ASP A 48 6.46 4.16 17.94
CA ASP A 48 6.74 3.31 19.10
C ASP A 48 5.43 2.90 19.80
N ALA A 49 4.51 3.85 19.99
CA ALA A 49 3.20 3.59 20.57
C ALA A 49 2.33 2.65 19.70
N ALA A 50 2.37 2.81 18.37
CA ALA A 50 1.65 1.95 17.44
C ALA A 50 2.19 0.52 17.45
N ILE A 51 3.52 0.34 17.51
CA ILE A 51 4.17 -0.98 17.67
C ILE A 51 3.70 -1.61 18.99
N ALA A 52 3.84 -0.90 20.10
CA ALA A 52 3.48 -1.41 21.43
C ALA A 52 1.98 -1.74 21.58
N SER A 53 1.10 -0.97 20.94
CA SER A 53 -0.35 -1.11 21.10
C SER A 53 -0.99 -2.09 20.13
N TYR A 54 -0.44 -2.23 18.91
CA TYR A 54 -1.14 -2.88 17.81
C TYR A 54 -0.42 -4.10 17.25
N LYS A 55 0.88 -4.28 17.51
CA LYS A 55 1.58 -5.51 17.12
C LYS A 55 1.09 -6.64 18.01
N ASN A 56 0.54 -7.68 17.39
CA ASN A 56 0.09 -8.86 18.12
C ASN A 56 1.31 -9.66 18.61
N PRO A 57 1.46 -9.92 19.92
CA PRO A 57 2.65 -10.57 20.46
C PRO A 57 2.78 -12.05 20.04
N LYS A 58 1.68 -12.69 19.64
CA LYS A 58 1.70 -14.10 19.18
C LYS A 58 2.03 -14.21 17.71
N THR A 59 1.37 -13.42 16.87
CA THR A 59 1.56 -13.50 15.41
C THR A 59 2.69 -12.61 14.91
N GLN A 60 3.12 -11.62 15.71
CA GLN A 60 4.07 -10.58 15.32
C GLN A 60 3.60 -9.72 14.13
N THR A 61 2.29 -9.68 13.87
CA THR A 61 1.64 -8.91 12.80
C THR A 61 0.68 -7.84 13.36
N TYR A 62 0.19 -6.95 12.50
CA TYR A 62 -0.75 -5.86 12.85
C TYR A 62 -2.21 -6.20 12.54
N GLY A 63 -2.55 -7.49 12.57
CA GLY A 63 -3.82 -8.04 12.08
C GLY A 63 -3.60 -8.97 10.91
N SER A 64 -4.70 -9.41 10.29
CA SER A 64 -4.67 -10.30 9.14
C SER A 64 -4.65 -9.57 7.79
N THR A 65 -4.94 -8.26 7.77
CA THR A 65 -5.13 -7.54 6.52
C THR A 65 -3.83 -7.18 5.83
N TRP A 66 -3.85 -7.14 4.50
CA TRP A 66 -2.71 -6.65 3.71
C TRP A 66 -2.44 -5.18 4.05
N HIS A 67 -3.51 -4.41 4.26
CA HIS A 67 -3.45 -2.98 4.53
C HIS A 67 -2.61 -2.62 5.75
N LEU A 68 -2.92 -3.21 6.91
CA LEU A 68 -2.23 -2.87 8.15
C LEU A 68 -0.78 -3.33 8.16
N ASN A 69 -0.50 -4.51 7.61
CA ASN A 69 0.85 -5.05 7.58
C ASN A 69 1.74 -4.34 6.55
N THR A 70 1.18 -3.95 5.40
CA THR A 70 1.84 -3.07 4.42
C THR A 70 2.20 -1.72 5.06
N LEU A 71 1.24 -1.09 5.76
CA LEU A 71 1.49 0.18 6.43
C LEU A 71 2.50 0.05 7.57
N ALA A 72 2.54 -1.08 8.29
CA ALA A 72 3.56 -1.32 9.31
C ALA A 72 4.98 -1.32 8.70
N VAL A 73 5.19 -2.01 7.58
CA VAL A 73 6.47 -2.02 6.85
C VAL A 73 6.87 -0.61 6.37
N LEU A 74 5.91 0.14 5.82
CA LEU A 74 6.17 1.44 5.22
C LEU A 74 6.25 2.59 6.23
N ALA A 75 5.62 2.47 7.40
CA ALA A 75 5.51 3.54 8.40
C ALA A 75 6.33 3.28 9.66
N LEU A 76 6.44 2.02 10.11
CA LEU A 76 6.94 1.67 11.45
C LEU A 76 8.33 1.05 11.45
N GLY A 77 8.96 0.88 10.28
CA GLY A 77 10.30 0.28 10.19
C GLY A 77 10.30 -1.25 10.31
N GLU A 78 9.18 -1.90 9.96
CA GLU A 78 8.98 -3.35 10.11
C GLU A 78 9.45 -4.16 8.87
N GLU A 79 10.32 -3.59 8.02
CA GLU A 79 10.84 -4.28 6.82
C GLU A 79 11.61 -5.59 7.10
N SER A 80 12.21 -5.74 8.28
CA SER A 80 12.91 -6.98 8.67
C SER A 80 12.00 -7.98 9.39
N ASN A 81 10.70 -7.72 9.51
CA ASN A 81 9.77 -8.59 10.21
C ASN A 81 9.29 -9.73 9.32
N HIS A 82 9.97 -10.87 9.39
CA HIS A 82 9.61 -12.06 8.63
C HIS A 82 8.17 -12.55 8.87
N ALA A 83 7.60 -12.33 10.07
CA ALA A 83 6.23 -12.77 10.35
C ALA A 83 5.19 -12.02 9.51
N ILE A 84 5.42 -10.72 9.19
CA ILE A 84 4.58 -9.97 8.27
C ILE A 84 4.63 -10.59 6.88
N TRP A 85 5.81 -10.98 6.42
CA TRP A 85 5.98 -11.65 5.13
C TRP A 85 5.27 -13.01 5.12
N ASP A 86 5.72 -13.93 5.97
CA ASP A 86 5.30 -15.33 5.99
C ASP A 86 3.80 -15.49 6.25
N SER A 87 3.23 -14.62 7.08
CA SER A 87 1.82 -14.74 7.49
C SER A 87 0.86 -13.98 6.59
N VAL A 88 1.31 -12.92 5.92
CA VAL A 88 0.41 -11.96 5.24
C VAL A 88 0.84 -11.71 3.80
N LEU A 89 2.00 -11.08 3.59
CA LEU A 89 2.35 -10.56 2.26
C LEU A 89 2.76 -11.66 1.26
N ALA A 90 3.35 -12.76 1.72
CA ALA A 90 3.64 -13.94 0.89
C ALA A 90 2.36 -14.64 0.38
N LYS A 91 1.20 -14.32 0.98
CA LYS A 91 -0.09 -14.98 0.73
C LYS A 91 -1.10 -14.09 0.01
N VAL A 92 -0.64 -12.99 -0.57
CA VAL A 92 -1.47 -12.10 -1.40
C VAL A 92 -2.08 -12.89 -2.55
N LYS A 93 -3.42 -12.89 -2.63
CA LYS A 93 -4.22 -13.63 -3.61
C LYS A 93 -5.65 -13.09 -3.66
N GLN A 94 -6.33 -13.33 -4.78
CA GLN A 94 -7.75 -13.03 -4.95
C GLN A 94 -8.38 -14.21 -5.70
N ASP A 95 -8.51 -15.35 -5.02
CA ASP A 95 -8.92 -16.61 -5.64
C ASP A 95 -10.23 -17.15 -5.02
N SER A 96 -10.59 -16.73 -3.81
CA SER A 96 -11.82 -17.10 -3.08
C SER A 96 -12.60 -15.86 -2.66
N PRO A 97 -13.95 -15.83 -2.61
CA PRO A 97 -14.76 -14.69 -2.14
C PRO A 97 -14.40 -14.13 -0.75
N THR A 98 -13.74 -14.94 0.09
CA THR A 98 -13.26 -14.53 1.42
C THR A 98 -11.94 -13.75 1.39
N ASP A 99 -11.22 -13.76 0.26
CA ASP A 99 -9.97 -13.02 0.11
C ASP A 99 -10.24 -11.51 0.03
N GLU A 100 -9.25 -10.71 0.45
CA GLU A 100 -9.36 -9.26 0.49
C GLU A 100 -9.58 -8.66 -0.91
N VAL A 101 -10.57 -7.76 -0.99
CA VAL A 101 -10.69 -6.83 -2.12
C VAL A 101 -9.78 -5.65 -1.82
N VAL A 102 -8.72 -5.49 -2.61
CA VAL A 102 -7.76 -4.39 -2.47
C VAL A 102 -7.71 -3.65 -3.80
N SER A 103 -7.90 -2.32 -3.77
CA SER A 103 -7.88 -1.52 -4.98
C SER A 103 -6.47 -1.45 -5.61
N PRO A 104 -6.33 -1.12 -6.89
CA PRO A 104 -5.04 -0.93 -7.53
C PRO A 104 -4.20 0.16 -6.83
N TYR A 105 -4.87 1.18 -6.28
CA TYR A 105 -4.24 2.22 -5.45
C TYR A 105 -3.47 1.60 -4.29
N PHE A 106 -4.13 0.81 -3.45
CA PHE A 106 -3.47 0.26 -2.27
C PHE A 106 -2.53 -0.91 -2.63
N ASN A 107 -2.82 -1.68 -3.69
CA ASN A 107 -1.89 -2.68 -4.20
C ASN A 107 -0.51 -2.08 -4.52
N THR A 108 -0.43 -0.82 -4.96
CA THR A 108 0.86 -0.14 -5.15
C THR A 108 1.68 -0.06 -3.86
N TYR A 109 1.04 0.18 -2.71
CA TYR A 109 1.69 0.16 -1.41
C TYR A 109 2.13 -1.26 -1.02
N VAL A 110 1.30 -2.27 -1.32
CA VAL A 110 1.66 -3.68 -1.11
C VAL A 110 2.95 -4.01 -1.86
N LEU A 111 3.05 -3.61 -3.13
CA LEU A 111 4.27 -3.81 -3.94
C LEU A 111 5.49 -3.09 -3.35
N ASP A 112 5.32 -1.85 -2.87
CA ASP A 112 6.41 -1.11 -2.21
C ASP A 112 6.85 -1.80 -0.91
N ALA A 113 5.93 -2.32 -0.11
CA ALA A 113 6.25 -3.06 1.12
C ALA A 113 6.98 -4.37 0.80
N MET A 114 6.50 -5.17 -0.15
CA MET A 114 7.17 -6.39 -0.61
C MET A 114 8.60 -6.10 -1.06
N ALA A 115 8.79 -5.07 -1.90
CA ALA A 115 10.11 -4.66 -2.36
C ALA A 115 11.03 -4.20 -1.21
N LYS A 116 10.50 -3.46 -0.24
CA LYS A 116 11.24 -2.98 0.95
C LYS A 116 11.67 -4.14 1.86
N MET A 117 10.87 -5.20 1.94
CA MET A 117 11.20 -6.44 2.65
C MET A 117 12.15 -7.36 1.87
N GLY A 118 12.55 -6.99 0.64
CA GLY A 118 13.46 -7.79 -0.19
C GLY A 118 12.77 -8.75 -1.17
N HIS A 119 11.44 -8.75 -1.23
CA HIS A 119 10.63 -9.67 -2.05
C HIS A 119 10.17 -9.05 -3.37
N ARG A 120 11.13 -8.52 -4.16
CA ARG A 120 10.82 -7.86 -5.45
C ARG A 120 10.29 -8.81 -6.50
N GLU A 121 10.76 -10.06 -6.52
CA GLU A 121 10.29 -11.06 -7.48
C GLU A 121 8.83 -11.42 -7.23
N ASP A 122 8.43 -11.58 -5.97
CA ASP A 122 7.04 -11.80 -5.59
C ASP A 122 6.15 -10.60 -5.94
N ALA A 123 6.64 -9.39 -5.71
CA ALA A 123 5.94 -8.16 -6.15
C ALA A 123 5.74 -8.15 -7.68
N LEU A 124 6.75 -8.53 -8.46
CA LEU A 124 6.64 -8.67 -9.92
C LEU A 124 5.64 -9.74 -10.34
N MET A 125 5.61 -10.88 -9.65
CA MET A 125 4.60 -11.93 -9.90
C MET A 125 3.19 -11.41 -9.62
N TRP A 126 3.01 -10.65 -8.54
CA TRP A 126 1.73 -10.05 -8.23
C TRP A 126 1.31 -8.99 -9.27
N ILE A 127 2.23 -8.16 -9.76
CA ILE A 127 1.94 -7.22 -10.86
C ILE A 127 1.43 -7.97 -12.09
N ARG A 128 2.13 -9.03 -12.50
CA ARG A 128 1.72 -9.86 -13.65
C ARG A 128 0.36 -10.50 -13.45
N LYS A 129 0.03 -10.94 -12.24
CA LYS A 129 -1.27 -11.54 -11.93
C LYS A 129 -2.39 -10.49 -11.89
N TYR A 130 -2.24 -9.44 -11.09
CA TYR A 130 -3.29 -8.45 -10.84
C TYR A 130 -3.50 -7.49 -12.02
N TRP A 131 -2.45 -6.78 -12.46
CA TRP A 131 -2.57 -5.86 -13.60
C TRP A 131 -2.63 -6.60 -14.93
N GLY A 132 -1.94 -7.74 -15.05
CA GLY A 132 -2.10 -8.61 -16.22
C GLY A 132 -3.51 -9.20 -16.32
N GLY A 133 -4.23 -9.36 -15.20
CA GLY A 133 -5.66 -9.68 -15.18
C GLY A 133 -6.50 -8.64 -15.91
N MET A 134 -6.32 -7.35 -15.59
CA MET A 134 -6.99 -6.26 -16.31
C MET A 134 -6.67 -6.30 -17.81
N LEU A 135 -5.40 -6.51 -18.18
CA LEU A 135 -4.99 -6.59 -19.59
C LEU A 135 -5.64 -7.78 -20.32
N ALA A 136 -5.72 -8.94 -19.67
CA ALA A 136 -6.37 -10.13 -20.20
C ALA A 136 -7.90 -9.93 -20.39
N GLU A 137 -8.49 -8.99 -19.66
CA GLU A 137 -9.89 -8.57 -19.79
C GLU A 137 -10.07 -7.40 -20.80
N GLY A 138 -9.01 -7.03 -21.52
CA GLY A 138 -9.07 -6.03 -22.60
C GLY A 138 -8.83 -4.58 -22.15
N ALA A 139 -8.31 -4.36 -20.94
CA ALA A 139 -7.97 -3.03 -20.48
C ALA A 139 -6.89 -2.37 -21.37
N THR A 140 -7.19 -1.20 -21.93
CA THR A 140 -6.21 -0.33 -22.61
C THR A 140 -5.73 0.83 -21.71
N SER A 141 -6.33 0.94 -20.52
CA SER A 141 -5.99 1.84 -19.42
C SER A 141 -6.35 1.14 -18.11
N PHE A 142 -5.71 1.49 -17.00
CA PHE A 142 -5.99 0.82 -15.72
C PHE A 142 -7.24 1.38 -15.05
N TRP A 143 -8.07 0.47 -14.56
CA TRP A 143 -9.38 0.76 -13.97
C TRP A 143 -9.27 1.20 -12.52
N GLU A 144 -10.24 1.93 -12.03
CA GLU A 144 -10.31 2.46 -10.66
C GLU A 144 -10.29 1.36 -9.60
N ALA A 145 -11.01 0.27 -9.87
CA ALA A 145 -11.01 -0.92 -9.04
C ALA A 145 -10.88 -2.15 -9.92
N HIS A 146 -10.33 -3.20 -9.36
CA HIS A 146 -10.27 -4.50 -10.00
C HIS A 146 -10.15 -5.58 -8.93
N ASP A 147 -10.71 -6.73 -9.26
CA ASP A 147 -10.57 -7.95 -8.49
C ASP A 147 -10.57 -9.12 -9.46
N LEU A 148 -9.62 -10.02 -9.31
CA LEU A 148 -9.42 -11.14 -10.23
C LEU A 148 -10.61 -12.12 -10.28
N ARG A 149 -11.51 -12.03 -9.30
CA ARG A 149 -12.72 -12.87 -9.17
C ARG A 149 -13.94 -12.26 -9.86
N TRP A 150 -13.92 -10.97 -10.20
CA TRP A 150 -15.09 -10.30 -10.78
C TRP A 150 -15.39 -10.77 -12.20
N GLN A 151 -16.63 -10.55 -12.64
CA GLN A 151 -17.12 -11.07 -13.92
C GLN A 151 -16.47 -10.36 -15.11
N LYS A 152 -15.88 -11.16 -16.00
CA LYS A 152 -15.02 -10.70 -17.11
C LYS A 152 -15.76 -10.35 -18.39
N ALA A 153 -17.01 -10.79 -18.54
CA ALA A 153 -17.78 -10.65 -19.79
C ALA A 153 -18.14 -9.20 -20.12
N ASN A 154 -18.39 -8.38 -19.09
CA ASN A 154 -18.57 -6.94 -19.21
C ASN A 154 -17.98 -6.29 -17.95
N PRO A 155 -16.67 -5.99 -17.95
CA PRO A 155 -15.98 -5.51 -16.75
C PRO A 155 -16.66 -4.31 -16.12
N HIS A 156 -17.15 -3.39 -16.96
CA HIS A 156 -17.86 -2.17 -16.52
C HIS A 156 -19.04 -2.42 -15.59
N LEU A 157 -19.78 -3.52 -15.78
CA LEU A 157 -20.92 -3.86 -14.92
C LEU A 157 -20.48 -4.51 -13.60
N GLY A 158 -19.28 -5.07 -13.56
CA GLY A 158 -18.74 -5.78 -12.41
C GLY A 158 -17.83 -4.93 -11.50
N LEU A 159 -17.31 -3.81 -11.99
CA LEU A 159 -16.41 -2.94 -11.22
C LEU A 159 -17.12 -2.34 -10.01
N GLN A 160 -16.47 -2.38 -8.84
CA GLN A 160 -16.99 -1.83 -7.60
C GLN A 160 -15.97 -0.90 -6.93
N ALA A 161 -16.36 0.34 -6.62
CA ALA A 161 -15.59 1.25 -5.78
C ALA A 161 -16.53 2.18 -5.02
N ASP A 162 -16.06 2.72 -3.88
CA ASP A 162 -16.79 3.70 -3.06
C ASP A 162 -18.24 3.33 -2.72
N GLY A 163 -18.48 2.03 -2.51
CA GLY A 163 -19.82 1.50 -2.16
C GLY A 163 -20.79 1.45 -3.34
N THR A 164 -20.29 1.58 -4.57
CA THR A 164 -21.07 1.63 -5.79
C THR A 164 -20.54 0.60 -6.81
N THR A 165 -21.38 0.11 -7.73
CA THR A 165 -21.01 -0.81 -8.84
C THR A 165 -21.53 -0.37 -10.22
N GLY A 166 -20.67 -0.32 -11.24
CA GLY A 166 -21.11 -0.07 -12.63
C GLY A 166 -20.38 1.07 -13.35
N TYR A 167 -21.08 1.75 -14.25
CA TYR A 167 -20.52 2.74 -15.19
C TYR A 167 -19.95 4.02 -14.57
N PHE A 168 -20.24 4.31 -13.30
CA PHE A 168 -19.62 5.44 -12.59
C PHE A 168 -18.21 5.11 -12.10
N ILE A 169 -17.77 3.85 -12.19
CA ILE A 169 -16.41 3.44 -11.87
C ILE A 169 -15.51 3.67 -13.09
N SER A 170 -14.41 4.41 -12.90
CA SER A 170 -13.54 4.82 -13.99
C SER A 170 -12.75 3.65 -14.58
N MET A 171 -12.71 3.56 -15.91
CA MET A 171 -11.84 2.63 -16.65
C MET A 171 -10.45 3.24 -16.95
N ALA A 172 -10.18 4.45 -16.50
CA ALA A 172 -8.93 5.15 -16.73
C ALA A 172 -8.59 5.99 -15.51
N HIS A 173 -8.16 5.32 -14.43
CA HIS A 173 -7.95 5.95 -13.14
C HIS A 173 -6.46 6.01 -12.79
N GLY A 174 -5.93 7.23 -12.64
CA GLY A 174 -4.49 7.47 -12.49
C GLY A 174 -3.85 6.76 -11.29
N TRP A 175 -4.61 6.57 -10.21
CA TRP A 175 -4.14 5.87 -9.01
C TRP A 175 -3.80 4.38 -9.23
N SER A 176 -4.20 3.82 -10.39
CA SER A 176 -4.00 2.43 -10.75
C SER A 176 -2.74 2.23 -11.59
N ALA A 177 -2.04 3.31 -11.92
CA ALA A 177 -0.81 3.28 -12.71
C ALA A 177 0.47 3.07 -11.86
N GLY A 178 0.32 2.60 -10.62
CA GLY A 178 1.43 2.30 -9.70
C GLY A 178 2.59 1.49 -10.31
N PRO A 179 2.34 0.44 -11.11
CA PRO A 179 3.41 -0.35 -11.72
C PRO A 179 4.39 0.47 -12.55
N THR A 180 3.93 1.55 -13.21
CA THR A 180 4.79 2.42 -14.03
C THR A 180 5.95 3.01 -13.23
N ALA A 181 5.64 3.62 -12.09
CA ALA A 181 6.66 4.19 -11.22
C ALA A 181 7.44 3.10 -10.46
N TRP A 182 6.78 1.98 -10.14
CA TRP A 182 7.41 0.86 -9.46
C TRP A 182 8.51 0.21 -10.31
N PHE A 183 8.28 -0.04 -11.61
CA PHE A 183 9.29 -0.60 -12.50
C PHE A 183 10.54 0.28 -12.61
N GLN A 184 10.37 1.60 -12.67
CA GLN A 184 11.50 2.54 -12.71
C GLN A 184 12.38 2.40 -11.45
N ARG A 185 11.76 2.31 -10.27
CA ARG A 185 12.47 2.23 -8.99
C ARG A 185 13.04 0.85 -8.69
N GLU A 186 12.24 -0.19 -8.86
CA GLU A 186 12.54 -1.53 -8.33
C GLU A 186 13.06 -2.52 -9.36
N VAL A 187 12.87 -2.27 -10.65
CA VAL A 187 13.45 -3.10 -11.73
C VAL A 187 14.64 -2.41 -12.37
N LEU A 188 14.44 -1.19 -12.89
CA LEU A 188 15.52 -0.43 -13.51
C LEU A 188 16.51 0.13 -12.48
N GLY A 189 16.07 0.29 -11.22
CA GLY A 189 16.93 0.75 -10.13
C GLY A 189 17.14 2.26 -10.08
N ILE A 190 16.34 3.05 -10.81
CA ILE A 190 16.46 4.51 -10.81
C ILE A 190 15.79 5.07 -9.56
N LYS A 191 16.62 5.49 -8.61
CA LYS A 191 16.18 6.09 -7.36
C LYS A 191 16.92 7.41 -7.15
N PRO A 192 16.21 8.52 -6.89
CA PRO A 192 16.87 9.78 -6.59
C PRO A 192 17.66 9.64 -5.28
N THR A 193 18.95 9.95 -5.32
CA THR A 193 19.83 10.05 -4.14
C THR A 193 19.79 11.44 -3.52
N SER A 194 19.32 12.44 -4.27
CA SER A 194 19.12 13.81 -3.81
C SER A 194 17.94 14.48 -4.54
N SER A 195 17.45 15.60 -3.99
CA SER A 195 16.37 16.39 -4.58
C SER A 195 16.70 16.85 -6.00
N GLY A 196 15.81 16.55 -6.95
CA GLY A 196 15.99 16.91 -8.36
C GLY A 196 16.94 15.98 -9.13
N PHE A 197 17.22 14.77 -8.64
CA PHE A 197 18.13 13.80 -9.28
C PHE A 197 19.57 14.32 -9.46
N LYS A 198 20.03 15.20 -8.56
CA LYS A 198 21.42 15.65 -8.52
C LYS A 198 22.35 14.59 -7.92
#